data_AF-A0A965WGU2-F1
#
_entry.id   AF-A0A965WGU2-F1
#
_cell.length_a   1.000
_cell.length_b   1.000
_cell.length_c   1.000
_cell.angle_alpha   90.00
_cell.angle_beta   90.00
_cell.angle_gamma   90.00
#
_symmetry.space_group_name_H-M   'P 1'
#
loop_
_entity.id
_entity.type
_entity.pdbx_description
1 polymer ?
#
loop_
_entity_poly.entity_id
_entity_poly.type
_entity_poly.pdbx_seq_one_letter_code
_entity_poly.pdbx_strand_id
1 'polypeptide(L)'
;MKGFLGFGKNPSPPNNIHFELCGCKNEVLVLEYDQEIGLMDCAIYEHSSSFAHKFSWFQKLRYIWRVCRYNKPYNDQIVLDKSQIQNLKQFLSRCI
;
A
#
# COMPACT_ATOMS: atom_id res chain seq x y z
N MET A 1 -29.09 13.47 -19.38
CA MET A 1 -28.69 13.18 -17.99
C MET A 1 -27.17 13.09 -17.95
N LYS A 2 -26.52 14.11 -17.38
CA LYS A 2 -25.06 14.23 -17.30
C LYS A 2 -24.59 13.43 -16.08
N GLY A 3 -23.93 12.30 -16.33
CA GLY A 3 -23.32 11.45 -15.31
C GLY A 3 -22.06 12.11 -14.75
N PHE A 4 -22.05 12.23 -13.43
CA PHE A 4 -21.08 12.91 -12.59
C PHE A 4 -19.95 11.93 -12.26
N LEU A 5 -18.84 12.00 -12.99
CA LEU A 5 -17.56 11.38 -12.59
C LEU A 5 -16.43 12.37 -12.90
N GLY A 6 -16.38 13.41 -12.08
CA GLY A 6 -15.22 14.29 -12.01
C GLY A 6 -14.07 13.54 -11.36
N PHE A 7 -13.21 12.93 -12.16
CA PHE A 7 -11.81 12.76 -11.77
C PHE A 7 -11.17 14.15 -11.81
N GLY A 8 -11.37 14.89 -10.71
CA GLY A 8 -10.65 16.12 -10.45
C GLY A 8 -9.16 15.80 -10.41
N LYS A 9 -8.45 16.16 -11.49
CA LYS A 9 -7.00 16.34 -11.46
C LYS A 9 -6.70 17.52 -10.55
N ASN A 10 -6.65 17.29 -9.25
CA ASN A 10 -5.86 18.16 -8.39
C ASN A 10 -4.40 17.75 -8.61
N PRO A 11 -3.51 18.65 -9.04
CA PRO A 11 -2.08 18.39 -8.97
C PRO A 11 -1.71 18.37 -7.50
N SER A 12 -1.68 17.18 -6.89
CA SER A 12 -1.02 17.00 -5.59
C SER A 12 0.44 17.44 -5.72
N PRO A 13 1.08 17.92 -4.63
CA PRO A 13 2.52 18.16 -4.59
C PRO A 13 3.27 16.92 -5.08
N PRO A 14 4.58 17.01 -5.45
CA PRO A 14 5.33 15.84 -5.88
C PRO A 14 5.39 14.83 -4.72
N ASN A 15 4.44 13.90 -4.71
CA ASN A 15 4.43 12.80 -3.76
C ASN A 15 5.72 12.03 -4.05
N ASN A 16 6.58 11.91 -3.04
CA ASN A 16 7.79 11.12 -3.14
C ASN A 16 7.38 9.65 -3.11
N ILE A 17 6.98 9.13 -4.27
CA ILE A 17 6.57 7.75 -4.46
C ILE A 17 7.77 6.97 -5.01
N HIS A 18 8.18 5.93 -4.29
CA HIS A 18 9.21 5.00 -4.70
C HIS A 18 8.63 3.61 -4.93
N PHE A 19 9.06 2.97 -6.01
CA PHE A 19 8.66 1.61 -6.36
C PHE A 19 9.91 0.72 -6.33
N GLU A 20 9.86 -0.34 -5.54
CA GLU A 20 10.93 -1.34 -5.46
C GLU A 20 10.37 -2.71 -5.82
N LEU A 21 10.94 -3.36 -6.83
CA LEU A 21 10.56 -4.72 -7.18
C LEU A 21 11.17 -5.68 -6.17
N CYS A 22 10.35 -6.53 -5.54
CA CYS A 22 10.86 -7.55 -4.63
C CYS A 22 11.76 -8.54 -5.38
N GLY A 23 12.77 -9.11 -4.70
CA GLY A 23 13.68 -10.09 -5.28
C GLY A 23 12.99 -11.36 -5.81
N CYS A 24 11.78 -11.66 -5.32
CA CYS A 24 10.91 -12.74 -5.82
C CYS A 24 10.24 -12.42 -7.17
N LYS A 25 10.31 -11.18 -7.65
CA LYS A 25 9.72 -10.65 -8.90
C LYS A 25 8.19 -10.72 -9.02
N ASN A 26 7.51 -11.15 -7.97
CA ASN A 26 6.04 -11.32 -7.96
C ASN A 26 5.32 -10.20 -7.21
N GLU A 27 6.06 -9.33 -6.51
CA GLU A 27 5.53 -8.29 -5.65
C GLU A 27 6.32 -6.99 -5.88
N VAL A 28 5.64 -5.86 -5.68
CA VAL A 28 6.20 -4.52 -5.73
C VAL A 28 5.97 -3.87 -4.38
N LEU A 29 7.04 -3.43 -3.72
CA LEU A 29 6.96 -2.56 -2.57
C LEU A 29 6.79 -1.12 -3.06
N VAL A 30 5.74 -0.47 -2.59
CA VAL A 30 5.46 0.95 -2.84
C VAL A 30 5.63 1.71 -1.55
N LEU A 31 6.42 2.78 -1.63
CA LEU A 31 6.65 3.70 -0.54
C LEU A 31 6.13 5.07 -0.98
N GLU A 32 5.13 5.59 -0.29
CA GLU A 32 4.60 6.93 -0.52
C GLU A 32 4.83 7.77 0.73
N TYR A 33 5.57 8.88 0.59
CA TYR A 33 5.75 9.82 1.68
C TYR A 33 4.87 11.05 1.50
N ASP A 34 3.93 11.23 2.43
CA ASP A 34 3.11 12.42 2.56
C ASP A 34 3.89 13.49 3.33
N GLN A 35 4.30 14.55 2.62
CA GLN A 35 5.05 15.66 3.22
C GLN A 35 4.20 16.54 4.14
N GLU A 36 2.88 16.60 3.93
CA GLU A 36 1.97 17.46 4.70
C GLU A 36 1.72 16.86 6.08
N ILE A 37 1.53 15.54 6.14
CA ILE A 37 1.20 14.82 7.38
C ILE A 37 2.47 14.21 8.02
N GLY A 38 3.55 14.04 7.25
CA GLY A 38 4.80 13.43 7.72
C GLY A 38 4.70 11.93 7.95
N LEU A 39 3.83 11.27 7.18
CA LEU A 39 3.59 9.83 7.21
C LEU A 39 4.21 9.15 6.00
N MET A 40 4.67 7.92 6.18
CA MET A 40 5.11 7.06 5.09
C MET A 40 4.21 5.84 4.99
N ASP A 41 3.50 5.74 3.87
CA ASP A 41 2.70 4.58 3.52
C ASP A 41 3.56 3.57 2.78
N CYS A 42 3.72 2.40 3.39
CA CYS A 42 4.39 1.25 2.80
C CYS A 42 3.31 0.25 2.38
N ALA A 43 3.17 -0.02 1.09
CA ALA A 43 2.21 -0.98 0.58
C ALA A 43 2.90 -2.04 -0.28
N ILE A 44 2.52 -3.31 -0.13
CA ILE A 44 2.96 -4.38 -1.02
C ILE A 44 1.83 -4.64 -2.03
N TYR A 45 2.15 -4.49 -3.31
CA TYR A 45 1.25 -4.88 -4.39
C TYR A 45 1.75 -6.14 -5.06
N GLU A 46 0.87 -7.14 -5.18
CA GLU A 46 1.14 -8.31 -5.99
C GLU A 46 1.13 -7.94 -7.48
N HIS A 47 2.13 -8.40 -8.22
CA HIS A 47 2.19 -8.24 -9.66
C HIS A 47 1.11 -9.12 -10.31
N SER A 48 0.48 -8.58 -11.36
CA SER A 48 -0.69 -9.05 -12.16
C SER A 48 -1.05 -10.55 -12.23
N SER A 49 -0.09 -11.47 -12.02
CA SER A 49 -0.32 -12.92 -11.90
C SER A 49 -1.34 -13.32 -10.81
N SER A 50 -1.39 -12.63 -9.67
CA SER A 50 -2.40 -12.89 -8.62
C SER A 50 -3.80 -12.40 -8.99
N PHE A 51 -3.91 -11.30 -9.74
CA PHE A 51 -5.20 -10.79 -10.23
C PHE A 51 -5.83 -11.68 -11.32
N ALA A 52 -5.02 -12.50 -12.00
CA ALA A 52 -5.51 -13.47 -12.97
C ALA A 52 -6.27 -14.65 -12.32
N HIS A 53 -5.93 -14.97 -11.06
CA HIS A 53 -6.65 -15.98 -10.30
C HIS A 53 -7.90 -15.39 -9.66
N LYS A 54 -9.08 -15.69 -10.24
CA LYS A 54 -10.36 -15.40 -9.58
C LYS A 54 -10.38 -16.03 -8.20
N PHE A 55 -10.44 -15.20 -7.15
CA PHE A 55 -10.64 -15.67 -5.78
C PHE A 55 -11.79 -16.67 -5.71
N SER A 56 -11.55 -17.81 -5.06
CA SER A 56 -12.61 -18.78 -4.79
C SER A 56 -13.66 -18.16 -3.86
N TRP A 57 -14.89 -18.66 -3.93
CA TRP A 57 -15.98 -18.18 -3.08
C TRP A 57 -15.64 -18.27 -1.58
N PHE A 58 -14.90 -19.30 -1.18
CA PHE A 58 -14.43 -19.47 0.20
C PHE A 58 -13.40 -18.42 0.61
N GLN A 59 -12.48 -18.06 -0.28
CA GLN A 59 -11.51 -16.99 -0.03
C GLN A 59 -12.21 -15.64 0.13
N LYS A 60 -13.22 -15.35 -0.70
CA LYS A 60 -14.03 -14.13 -0.57
C LYS A 60 -14.78 -14.09 0.77
N LEU A 61 -15.41 -15.18 1.17
CA LEU A 61 -16.15 -15.26 2.44
C LEU A 61 -15.21 -15.08 3.65
N ARG A 62 -14.04 -15.71 3.63
CA ARG A 62 -12.99 -15.53 4.65
C ARG A 62 -12.52 -14.08 4.72
N TYR A 63 -12.36 -13.43 3.57
CA TYR A 63 -11.94 -12.02 3.50
C TYR A 63 -13.01 -11.11 4.11
N ILE A 64 -14.28 -11.27 3.72
CA ILE A 64 -15.41 -10.52 4.30
C ILE A 64 -15.48 -10.72 5.82
N TRP A 65 -15.37 -11.97 6.30
CA TRP A 65 -15.37 -12.27 7.73
C TRP A 65 -14.24 -11.54 8.46
N ARG A 66 -13.04 -11.51 7.89
CA ARG A 66 -11.88 -10.81 8.47
C ARG A 66 -12.14 -9.30 8.54
N VAL A 67 -12.70 -8.70 7.50
CA VAL A 67 -13.05 -7.26 7.51
C VAL A 67 -14.09 -6.96 8.59
N CYS A 68 -15.17 -7.75 8.67
CA CYS A 68 -16.20 -7.56 9.69
C CYS A 68 -15.68 -7.77 11.12
N ARG A 69 -14.72 -8.69 11.33
CA ARG A 69 -14.23 -9.05 12.66
C ARG A 69 -13.11 -8.14 13.16
N TYR A 70 -12.20 -7.71 12.28
CA TYR A 70 -10.98 -7.00 12.64
C TYR A 70 -10.93 -5.56 12.12
N ASN A 71 -11.91 -5.14 11.31
CA ASN A 71 -12.01 -3.81 10.71
C ASN A 71 -10.76 -3.38 9.93
N LYS A 72 -10.03 -4.36 9.35
CA LYS A 72 -8.81 -4.14 8.58
C LYS A 72 -8.97 -4.72 7.16
N PRO A 73 -9.28 -3.89 6.15
CA PRO A 73 -9.51 -4.33 4.77
C PRO A 73 -8.22 -4.69 4.02
N TYR A 74 -7.10 -4.10 4.41
CA TYR A 74 -5.80 -4.31 3.77
C TYR A 74 -4.80 -4.78 4.83
N ASN A 75 -4.18 -5.95 4.58
CA ASN A 75 -3.14 -6.49 5.44
C ASN A 75 -1.74 -6.04 5.00
N ASP A 76 -1.62 -5.55 3.78
CA ASP A 76 -0.34 -5.35 3.10
C ASP A 76 0.09 -3.88 3.09
N GLN A 77 -0.58 -3.05 3.90
CA GLN A 77 -0.27 -1.64 4.09
C GLN A 77 0.18 -1.39 5.54
N ILE A 78 1.33 -0.74 5.68
CA ILE A 78 1.90 -0.29 6.95
C ILE A 78 2.09 1.22 6.83
N VAL A 79 1.47 1.96 7.74
CA VAL A 79 1.64 3.41 7.86
C VAL A 79 2.68 3.67 8.95
N LEU A 80 3.72 4.44 8.63
CA LEU A 80 4.80 4.77 9.55
C LEU A 80 4.81 6.28 9.87
N ASP A 81 4.91 6.59 11.16
CA ASP A 81 5.11 7.95 11.65
C ASP A 81 6.57 8.40 11.48
N LYS A 82 6.81 9.71 11.50
CA LYS A 82 8.15 10.31 11.41
C LYS A 82 9.19 9.70 12.35
N SER A 83 8.83 9.37 13.59
CA SER A 83 9.73 8.73 14.56
C SER A 83 10.08 7.29 14.16
N GLN A 84 9.11 6.54 13.65
CA GLN A 84 9.29 5.17 13.18
C GLN A 84 10.12 5.13 11.90
N ILE A 85 9.94 6.10 11.00
CA ILE A 85 10.76 6.27 9.79
C ILE A 85 12.22 6.49 10.18
N GLN A 86 12.49 7.33 11.19
CA GLN A 86 13.86 7.56 11.68
C GLN A 86 14.48 6.30 12.27
N ASN A 87 13.72 5.54 13.06
CA ASN A 87 14.19 4.26 13.61
C ASN A 87 14.49 3.24 12.51
N LEU A 88 13.61 3.14 11.50
CA LEU A 88 13.80 2.26 10.36
C LEU A 88 15.04 2.65 9.55
N LYS A 89 15.22 3.95 9.29
CA LYS A 89 16.42 4.48 8.62
C LYS A 89 17.69 4.13 9.39
N GLN A 90 17.69 4.30 10.71
CA GLN A 90 18.83 3.98 11.55
C GLN A 90 19.13 2.47 11.58
N PHE A 91 18.08 1.63 11.54
CA PHE A 91 18.24 0.19 11.45
C PHE A 91 18.87 -0.21 10.10
N LEU A 92 18.32 0.29 8.99
CA LEU A 92 18.82 -0.03 7.65
C LEU A 92 20.27 0.44 7.44
N SER A 93 20.65 1.61 7.97
CA SER A 93 22.03 2.10 7.89
C SER A 93 23.06 1.32 8.73
N ARG A 94 22.61 0.39 9.58
CA ARG A 94 23.50 -0.55 10.30
C ARG A 94 23.65 -1.87 9.55
N CYS A 95 22.67 -2.22 8.72
CA CYS A 95 22.65 -3.49 7.98
C CYS A 95 23.34 -3.40 6.62
N ILE A 96 23.38 -2.19 6.03
CA ILE A 96 24.03 -1.85 4.77
C ILE A 96 25.31 -1.08 5.09
#